data_AF-A0A674JB22-F1
#
_entry.id   AF-A0A674JB22-F1
#
_cell.length_a   1.000
_cell.length_b   1.000
_cell.length_c   1.000
_cell.angle_alpha   90.00
_cell.angle_beta   90.00
_cell.angle_gamma   90.00
#
_symmetry.space_group_name_H-M   'P 1'
#
loop_
_entity.id
_entity.type
_entity.pdbx_description
1 polymer ?
#
loop_
_entity_poly.entity_id
_entity_poly.type
_entity_poly.pdbx_seq_one_letter_code
_entity_poly.pdbx_strand_id
1 'polypeptide(L)'
;PTLQEQLVSDLPPALALLGSLQEQVVGVTAHVQGLLQRVRAGAFPTEKGLSFLELKAQLLLFYLQDLAQLVLEKTSGRSLVAQPAVLRLAELRTVLEKMRPIEQKLRYQVDKLVKAAVTGAVDDNPLRFKPDPGNMMSKLSDEEEADGTEGKAAGKKPLAKGGVRKYVPPRLVPVHYDETAAEREKKVLEQAKKRALSSSVIRELKEQFSEAPEEIREGRYLHATRQSQEDEHR
;
A
#
# COMPACT_ATOMS: atom_id res chain seq x y z
N PRO A 1 -12.66 54.69 -5.68
CA PRO A 1 -12.11 54.64 -7.05
C PRO A 1 -13.23 54.69 -8.09
N THR A 2 -13.06 55.54 -9.10
CA THR A 2 -13.97 55.55 -10.25
C THR A 2 -13.78 54.24 -11.04
N LEU A 3 -14.84 53.73 -11.68
CA LEU A 3 -14.77 52.49 -12.47
C LEU A 3 -13.62 52.49 -13.50
N GLN A 4 -13.24 53.68 -13.98
CA GLN A 4 -12.13 53.87 -14.92
C GLN A 4 -10.77 53.61 -14.27
N GLU A 5 -10.55 54.04 -13.03
CA GLU A 5 -9.30 53.78 -12.30
C GLU A 5 -9.09 52.29 -12.04
N GLN A 6 -10.18 51.55 -11.72
CA GLN A 6 -10.13 50.10 -11.54
C GLN A 6 -9.87 49.37 -12.87
N LEU A 7 -10.46 49.83 -13.97
CA LEU A 7 -10.22 49.23 -15.27
C LEU A 7 -8.76 49.39 -15.71
N VAL A 8 -8.16 50.56 -15.46
CA VAL A 8 -6.76 50.84 -15.79
C VAL A 8 -5.80 50.03 -14.93
N SER A 9 -6.12 49.78 -13.65
CA SER A 9 -5.30 48.90 -12.80
C SER A 9 -5.37 47.43 -13.20
N ASP A 10 -6.54 46.97 -13.64
CA ASP A 10 -6.81 45.54 -13.86
C ASP A 10 -6.47 45.08 -15.29
N LEU A 11 -6.35 46.01 -16.24
CA LEU A 11 -6.06 45.68 -17.63
C LEU A 11 -4.67 45.03 -17.84
N PRO A 12 -3.54 45.56 -17.30
CA PRO A 12 -2.24 44.91 -17.44
C PRO A 12 -2.18 43.47 -16.91
N PRO A 13 -2.64 43.16 -15.67
CA PRO A 13 -2.62 41.78 -15.18
C PRO A 13 -3.58 40.88 -15.95
N ALA A 14 -4.74 41.39 -16.41
CA ALA A 14 -5.65 40.61 -17.24
C ALA A 14 -5.02 40.20 -18.59
N LEU A 15 -4.30 41.11 -19.25
CA LEU A 15 -3.57 40.81 -20.49
C LEU A 15 -2.46 39.77 -20.28
N ALA A 16 -1.72 39.87 -19.17
CA ALA A 16 -0.71 38.88 -18.81
C ALA A 16 -1.32 37.48 -18.58
N LEU A 17 -2.46 37.41 -17.89
CA LEU A 17 -3.18 36.16 -17.67
C LEU A 17 -3.73 35.57 -18.97
N LEU A 18 -4.23 36.39 -19.89
CA LEU A 18 -4.66 35.97 -21.22
C LEU A 18 -3.50 35.40 -22.05
N GLY A 19 -2.34 36.04 -22.02
CA GLY A 19 -1.13 35.52 -22.67
C GLY A 19 -0.70 34.17 -22.10
N SER A 20 -0.66 34.05 -20.76
CA SER A 20 -0.38 32.79 -20.09
C SER A 20 -1.40 31.70 -20.45
N LEU A 21 -2.70 32.04 -20.47
CA LEU A 21 -3.75 31.11 -20.87
C LEU A 21 -3.55 30.60 -22.30
N GLN A 22 -3.17 31.49 -23.23
CA GLN A 22 -2.89 31.11 -24.61
C GLN A 22 -1.73 30.10 -24.70
N GLU A 23 -0.63 30.36 -24.00
CA GLU A 23 0.51 29.43 -23.94
C GLU A 23 0.11 28.07 -23.36
N GLN A 24 -0.68 28.06 -22.28
CA GLN A 24 -1.17 26.82 -21.66
C GLN A 24 -2.10 26.05 -22.60
N VAL A 25 -3.01 26.73 -23.31
CA VAL A 25 -3.92 26.09 -24.28
C VAL A 25 -3.12 25.46 -25.42
N VAL A 26 -2.10 26.14 -25.94
CA VAL A 26 -1.22 25.59 -26.98
C VAL A 26 -0.48 24.36 -26.46
N GLY A 27 0.11 24.43 -25.26
CA GLY A 27 0.81 23.32 -24.63
C GLY A 27 -0.08 22.10 -24.39
N VAL A 28 -1.27 22.30 -23.84
CA VAL A 28 -2.26 21.23 -23.61
C VAL A 28 -2.71 20.62 -24.94
N THR A 29 -2.98 21.44 -25.96
CA THR A 29 -3.39 20.97 -27.28
C THR A 29 -2.32 20.09 -27.92
N ALA A 30 -1.05 20.52 -27.88
CA ALA A 30 0.07 19.73 -28.38
C ALA A 30 0.22 18.40 -27.62
N HIS A 31 0.05 18.42 -26.29
CA HIS A 31 0.11 17.21 -25.48
C HIS A 31 -1.01 16.22 -25.82
N VAL A 32 -2.25 16.70 -25.95
CA VAL A 32 -3.40 15.87 -26.34
C VAL A 32 -3.23 15.30 -27.74
N GLN A 33 -2.73 16.09 -28.70
CA GLN A 33 -2.42 15.59 -30.05
C GLN A 33 -1.36 14.49 -30.03
N GLY A 34 -0.30 14.65 -29.24
CA GLY A 34 0.72 13.62 -29.05
C GLY A 34 0.17 12.33 -28.44
N LEU A 35 -0.70 12.45 -27.42
CA LEU A 35 -1.39 11.30 -26.83
C LEU A 35 -2.29 10.59 -27.83
N LEU A 36 -3.09 11.34 -28.61
CA LEU A 36 -3.96 10.78 -29.64
C LEU A 36 -3.18 10.00 -30.71
N GLN A 37 -2.02 10.50 -31.14
CA GLN A 37 -1.15 9.78 -32.07
C GLN A 37 -0.68 8.44 -31.49
N ARG A 38 -0.26 8.43 -30.22
CA ARG A 38 0.17 7.21 -29.52
C ARG A 38 -0.96 6.20 -29.32
N VAL A 39 -2.17 6.68 -29.03
CA VAL A 39 -3.36 5.83 -28.92
C VAL A 39 -3.71 5.22 -30.27
N ARG A 40 -3.72 6.01 -31.36
CA ARG A 40 -3.95 5.50 -32.73
C ARG A 40 -2.89 4.51 -33.19
N ALA A 41 -1.65 4.70 -32.75
CA ALA A 41 -0.56 3.77 -32.99
C ALA A 41 -0.64 2.48 -32.13
N GLY A 42 -1.64 2.34 -31.26
CA GLY A 42 -1.80 1.17 -30.39
C GLY A 42 -0.74 1.08 -29.28
N ALA A 43 -0.03 2.17 -28.97
CA ALA A 43 1.05 2.17 -27.98
C ALA A 43 0.57 1.91 -26.55
N PHE A 44 -0.73 2.06 -26.29
CA PHE A 44 -1.35 1.84 -24.98
C PHE A 44 -2.48 0.80 -25.10
N PRO A 45 -2.29 -0.44 -24.61
CA PRO A 45 -3.35 -1.42 -24.56
C PRO A 45 -4.33 -1.05 -23.44
N THR A 46 -5.50 -0.50 -23.79
CA THR A 46 -6.54 -0.06 -22.84
C THR A 46 -7.54 -1.15 -22.47
N GLU A 47 -7.46 -2.34 -23.08
CA GLU A 47 -8.43 -3.43 -22.94
C GLU A 47 -8.56 -3.97 -21.50
N LYS A 48 -7.47 -3.91 -20.72
CA LYS A 48 -7.42 -4.40 -19.32
C LYS A 48 -7.22 -3.24 -18.33
N GLY A 49 -7.95 -2.16 -18.53
CA GLY A 49 -7.94 -1.00 -17.64
C GLY A 49 -8.82 -1.18 -16.39
N LEU A 50 -8.60 -0.31 -15.38
CA LEU A 50 -9.50 -0.18 -14.25
C LEU A 50 -10.68 0.72 -14.64
N SER A 51 -11.88 0.14 -14.79
CA SER A 51 -13.10 0.87 -15.18
C SER A 51 -13.45 2.05 -14.26
N PHE A 52 -13.11 1.95 -12.97
CA PHE A 52 -13.30 3.05 -12.02
C PHE A 52 -12.48 4.30 -12.36
N LEU A 53 -11.23 4.12 -12.84
CA LEU A 53 -10.38 5.25 -13.25
C LEU A 53 -10.91 5.91 -14.53
N GLU A 54 -11.45 5.11 -15.46
CA GLU A 54 -12.09 5.62 -16.67
C GLU A 54 -13.31 6.47 -16.34
N LEU A 55 -14.20 5.99 -15.48
CA LEU A 55 -15.36 6.76 -15.00
C LEU A 55 -14.92 8.08 -14.37
N LYS A 56 -13.89 8.04 -13.50
CA LYS A 56 -13.35 9.26 -12.87
C LYS A 56 -12.85 10.26 -13.90
N ALA A 57 -12.14 9.81 -14.94
CA ALA A 57 -11.66 10.66 -16.01
C ALA A 57 -12.82 11.30 -16.81
N GLN A 58 -13.87 10.52 -17.12
CA GLN A 58 -15.07 11.03 -17.80
C GLN A 58 -15.80 12.08 -16.95
N LEU A 59 -15.97 11.84 -15.65
CA LEU A 59 -16.59 12.80 -14.74
C LEU A 59 -15.79 14.10 -14.61
N LEU A 60 -14.46 14.01 -14.57
CA LEU A 60 -13.58 15.18 -14.59
C LEU A 60 -13.71 15.96 -15.90
N LEU A 61 -13.88 15.26 -17.04
CA LEU A 61 -14.10 15.90 -18.32
C LEU A 61 -15.43 16.67 -18.35
N PHE A 62 -16.53 16.05 -17.87
CA PHE A 62 -17.81 16.74 -17.74
C PHE A 62 -17.73 17.95 -16.81
N TYR A 63 -16.98 17.84 -15.72
CA TYR A 63 -16.75 18.95 -14.81
C TYR A 63 -16.04 20.12 -15.50
N LEU A 64 -14.99 19.84 -16.27
CA LEU A 64 -14.28 20.87 -17.05
C LEU A 64 -15.15 21.48 -18.14
N GLN A 65 -16.00 20.70 -18.79
CA GLN A 65 -16.93 21.19 -19.81
C GLN A 65 -17.94 22.17 -19.22
N ASP A 66 -18.58 21.83 -18.09
CA ASP A 66 -19.54 22.71 -17.43
C ASP A 66 -18.86 23.96 -16.84
N LEU A 67 -17.61 23.83 -16.38
CA LEU A 67 -16.81 24.97 -15.92
C LEU A 67 -16.48 25.92 -17.07
N ALA A 68 -16.06 25.39 -18.22
CA ALA A 68 -15.79 26.18 -19.42
C ALA A 68 -17.05 26.91 -19.91
N GLN A 69 -18.21 26.25 -19.86
CA GLN A 69 -19.49 26.90 -20.15
C GLN A 69 -19.76 28.08 -19.21
N LEU A 70 -19.56 27.91 -17.90
CA LEU A 70 -19.74 29.01 -16.94
C LEU A 70 -18.77 30.17 -17.17
N VAL A 71 -17.52 29.89 -17.53
CA VAL A 71 -16.53 30.92 -17.86
C VAL A 71 -16.96 31.70 -19.10
N LEU A 72 -17.41 31.00 -20.15
CA LEU A 72 -17.91 31.63 -21.38
C LEU A 72 -19.12 32.55 -21.09
N GLU A 73 -20.05 32.08 -20.27
CA GLU A 73 -21.23 32.84 -19.91
C GLU A 73 -20.86 34.09 -19.09
N LYS A 74 -19.91 33.96 -18.15
CA LYS A 74 -19.35 35.10 -17.40
C LYS A 74 -18.68 36.12 -18.31
N THR A 75 -17.83 35.69 -19.23
CA THR A 75 -17.09 36.61 -20.12
C THR A 75 -18.01 37.28 -21.15
N SER A 76 -19.13 36.64 -21.49
CA SER A 76 -20.19 37.23 -22.32
C SER A 76 -21.13 38.20 -21.58
N GLY A 77 -20.93 38.39 -20.26
CA GLY A 77 -21.73 39.30 -19.44
C GLY A 77 -23.11 38.78 -19.07
N ARG A 78 -23.35 37.47 -19.17
CA ARG A 78 -24.64 36.85 -18.85
C ARG A 78 -24.74 36.50 -17.36
N SER A 79 -25.98 36.48 -16.84
CA SER A 79 -26.25 36.11 -15.45
C SER A 79 -26.08 34.61 -15.23
N LEU A 80 -25.53 34.25 -14.07
CA LEU A 80 -25.25 32.86 -13.68
C LEU A 80 -26.35 32.23 -12.83
N VAL A 81 -27.29 33.04 -12.33
CA VAL A 81 -28.24 32.64 -11.27
C VAL A 81 -29.17 31.50 -11.73
N ALA A 82 -29.52 31.44 -13.00
CA ALA A 82 -30.45 30.45 -13.55
C ALA A 82 -29.79 29.43 -14.49
N GLN A 83 -28.47 29.28 -14.43
CA GLN A 83 -27.78 28.39 -15.36
C GLN A 83 -27.76 26.94 -14.86
N PRO A 84 -28.24 25.97 -15.66
CA PRO A 84 -28.24 24.56 -15.27
C PRO A 84 -26.83 24.01 -15.07
N ALA A 85 -25.81 24.64 -15.68
CA ALA A 85 -24.41 24.29 -15.50
C ALA A 85 -23.96 24.38 -14.04
N VAL A 86 -24.49 25.32 -13.25
CA VAL A 86 -24.14 25.47 -11.82
C VAL A 86 -24.60 24.26 -11.01
N LEU A 87 -25.84 23.81 -11.25
CA LEU A 87 -26.39 22.64 -10.58
C LEU A 87 -25.65 21.36 -10.98
N ARG A 88 -25.36 21.18 -12.27
CA ARG A 88 -24.54 20.06 -12.74
C ARG A 88 -23.15 20.06 -12.12
N LEU A 89 -22.52 21.23 -11.97
CA LEU A 89 -21.21 21.33 -11.33
C LEU A 89 -21.26 20.90 -9.86
N ALA A 90 -22.32 21.30 -9.14
CA ALA A 90 -22.53 20.89 -7.76
C ALA A 90 -22.76 19.37 -7.67
N GLU A 91 -23.58 18.80 -8.56
CA GLU A 91 -23.81 17.37 -8.66
C GLU A 91 -22.50 16.60 -8.93
N LEU A 92 -21.77 16.96 -9.99
CA LEU A 92 -20.50 16.35 -10.34
C LEU A 92 -19.48 16.44 -9.19
N ARG A 93 -19.43 17.57 -8.49
CA ARG A 93 -18.58 17.72 -7.29
C ARG A 93 -18.98 16.75 -6.19
N THR A 94 -20.28 16.64 -5.88
CA THR A 94 -20.73 15.69 -4.85
C THR A 94 -20.42 14.24 -5.24
N VAL A 95 -20.60 13.86 -6.50
CA VAL A 95 -20.24 12.53 -7.01
C VAL A 95 -18.74 12.27 -6.82
N LEU A 96 -17.88 13.21 -7.23
CA LEU A 96 -16.44 13.09 -7.06
C LEU A 96 -16.02 12.99 -5.58
N GLU A 97 -16.69 13.69 -4.67
CA GLU A 97 -16.47 13.59 -3.23
C GLU A 97 -16.87 12.21 -2.69
N LYS A 98 -18.01 11.67 -3.13
CA LYS A 98 -18.49 10.34 -2.73
C LYS A 98 -17.68 9.19 -3.33
N MET A 99 -16.95 9.43 -4.41
CA MET A 99 -16.03 8.44 -4.99
C MET A 99 -14.73 8.26 -4.18
N ARG A 100 -14.34 9.24 -3.34
CA ARG A 100 -13.05 9.22 -2.61
C ARG A 100 -12.83 7.97 -1.74
N PRO A 101 -13.81 7.46 -0.97
CA PRO A 101 -13.60 6.25 -0.17
C PRO A 101 -13.35 5.00 -1.03
N ILE A 102 -13.95 4.93 -2.23
CA ILE A 102 -13.72 3.83 -3.17
C ILE A 102 -12.29 3.91 -3.73
N GLU A 103 -11.86 5.12 -4.09
CA GLU A 103 -10.49 5.37 -4.53
C GLU A 103 -9.45 4.98 -3.47
N GLN A 104 -9.72 5.28 -2.19
CA GLN A 104 -8.86 4.88 -1.08
C GLN A 104 -8.74 3.35 -0.96
N LYS A 105 -9.85 2.61 -1.14
CA LYS A 105 -9.84 1.14 -1.13
C LYS A 105 -9.07 0.56 -2.33
N LEU A 106 -9.13 1.21 -3.48
CA LEU A 106 -8.41 0.79 -4.70
C LEU A 106 -6.95 1.21 -4.72
N ARG A 107 -6.53 2.14 -3.86
CA ARG A 107 -5.17 2.72 -3.85
C ARG A 107 -4.07 1.66 -3.88
N TYR A 108 -4.18 0.62 -3.04
CA TYR A 108 -3.19 -0.46 -3.02
C TYR A 108 -3.09 -1.18 -4.37
N GLN A 109 -4.22 -1.47 -5.01
CA GLN A 109 -4.25 -2.16 -6.30
C GLN A 109 -3.65 -1.28 -7.41
N VAL A 110 -3.99 0.01 -7.42
CA VAL A 110 -3.41 0.98 -8.35
C VAL A 110 -1.90 1.06 -8.15
N ASP A 111 -1.44 1.25 -6.91
CA ASP A 111 -0.01 1.35 -6.58
C ASP A 111 0.74 0.06 -6.93
N LYS A 112 0.13 -1.12 -6.74
CA LYS A 112 0.70 -2.41 -7.13
C LYS A 112 0.88 -2.50 -8.64
N LEU A 113 -0.15 -2.13 -9.42
CA LEU A 113 -0.10 -2.16 -10.89
C LEU A 113 0.92 -1.17 -11.45
N VAL A 114 1.00 0.03 -10.87
CA VAL A 114 2.01 1.04 -11.25
C VAL A 114 3.42 0.53 -10.96
N LYS A 115 3.64 -0.06 -9.77
CA LYS A 115 4.94 -0.66 -9.42
C LYS A 115 5.31 -1.77 -10.40
N ALA A 116 4.38 -2.68 -10.69
CA ALA A 116 4.59 -3.76 -11.64
C ALA A 116 4.94 -3.26 -13.05
N ALA A 117 4.29 -2.19 -13.53
CA ALA A 117 4.60 -1.58 -14.81
C ALA A 117 6.01 -0.95 -14.85
N VAL A 118 6.49 -0.39 -13.73
CA VAL A 118 7.81 0.25 -13.63
C VAL A 118 8.94 -0.76 -13.40
N THR A 119 8.72 -1.78 -12.55
CA THR A 119 9.75 -2.74 -12.16
C THR A 119 9.72 -4.03 -13.00
N GLY A 120 8.67 -4.26 -13.80
CA GLY A 120 8.48 -5.46 -14.60
C GLY A 120 8.19 -6.74 -13.79
N ALA A 121 8.10 -6.65 -12.46
CA ALA A 121 7.87 -7.79 -11.58
C ALA A 121 6.40 -7.83 -11.12
N VAL A 122 5.60 -8.65 -11.79
CA VAL A 122 4.23 -8.97 -11.38
C VAL A 122 4.28 -10.23 -10.52
N ASP A 123 4.46 -10.07 -9.21
CA ASP A 123 4.32 -11.19 -8.29
C ASP A 123 2.88 -11.28 -7.80
N ASP A 124 2.03 -11.79 -8.67
CA ASP A 124 0.60 -12.02 -8.41
C ASP A 124 0.31 -13.38 -7.78
N ASN A 125 1.34 -14.19 -7.52
CA ASN A 125 1.13 -15.53 -7.00
C ASN A 125 1.23 -15.54 -5.45
N PRO A 126 0.10 -15.62 -4.71
CA PRO A 126 0.11 -15.77 -3.25
C PRO A 126 0.81 -17.06 -2.78
N LEU A 127 1.12 -17.98 -3.70
CA LEU A 127 1.90 -19.19 -3.45
C LEU A 127 3.43 -19.00 -3.55
N ARG A 128 3.94 -17.78 -3.85
CA ARG A 128 5.38 -17.47 -3.78
C ARG A 128 5.95 -17.41 -2.36
N PHE A 129 5.08 -17.36 -1.36
CA PHE A 129 5.47 -17.54 0.04
C PHE A 129 5.53 -19.02 0.46
N LYS A 130 5.34 -19.96 -0.49
CA LYS A 130 5.75 -21.34 -0.23
C LYS A 130 7.26 -21.32 0.04
N PRO A 131 7.74 -22.08 1.03
CA PRO A 131 9.16 -22.27 1.19
C PRO A 131 9.73 -22.77 -0.14
N ASP A 132 10.57 -21.96 -0.79
CA ASP A 132 11.29 -22.34 -1.99
C ASP A 132 12.57 -23.05 -1.55
N PRO A 133 12.61 -24.40 -1.51
CA PRO A 133 13.79 -25.13 -1.05
C PRO A 133 15.01 -24.86 -1.92
N GLY A 134 14.82 -24.48 -3.20
CA GLY A 134 15.91 -24.11 -4.10
C GLY A 134 16.67 -22.84 -3.69
N ASN A 135 16.01 -21.90 -2.99
CA ASN A 135 16.62 -20.64 -2.55
C ASN A 135 17.47 -20.81 -1.27
N MET A 136 17.31 -21.93 -0.57
CA MET A 136 18.22 -22.35 0.51
C MET A 136 19.45 -23.10 0.00
N MET A 137 19.31 -23.81 -1.14
CA MET A 137 20.40 -24.60 -1.72
C MET A 137 21.48 -23.74 -2.36
N SER A 138 21.15 -22.54 -2.86
CA SER A 138 22.15 -21.61 -3.42
C SER A 138 22.97 -20.88 -2.35
N LYS A 139 22.42 -20.73 -1.14
CA LYS A 139 23.11 -20.05 -0.03
C LYS A 139 24.06 -20.96 0.75
N LEU A 140 23.84 -22.28 0.71
CA LEU A 140 24.76 -23.27 1.29
C LEU A 140 25.96 -23.59 0.38
N SER A 141 25.96 -23.12 -0.88
CA SER A 141 27.08 -23.28 -1.81
C SER A 141 28.02 -22.07 -1.87
N ASP A 142 27.69 -20.96 -1.18
CA ASP A 142 28.49 -19.72 -1.13
C ASP A 142 29.23 -19.51 0.20
N GLU A 143 29.16 -20.46 1.15
CA GLU A 143 29.78 -20.34 2.49
C GLU A 143 31.03 -21.21 2.70
N GLU A 144 31.61 -21.78 1.64
CA GLU A 144 32.98 -22.30 1.68
C GLU A 144 33.80 -21.72 0.53
N GLU A 145 34.09 -20.41 0.59
CA GLU A 145 35.41 -19.88 0.22
C GLU A 145 35.59 -18.52 0.92
N ALA A 146 36.07 -18.57 2.15
CA ALA A 146 36.79 -17.45 2.74
C ALA A 146 38.14 -17.97 3.23
N ASP A 147 39.14 -17.97 2.35
CA ASP A 147 40.41 -17.34 2.70
C ASP A 147 41.12 -16.72 1.47
N GLY A 148 41.48 -15.44 1.57
CA GLY A 148 42.51 -14.82 0.72
C GLY A 148 42.13 -13.76 -0.32
N THR A 149 41.87 -12.53 0.14
CA THR A 149 42.19 -11.21 -0.50
C THR A 149 41.59 -10.76 -1.86
N GLU A 150 40.83 -9.66 -1.76
CA GLU A 150 40.52 -8.56 -2.69
C GLU A 150 40.22 -8.81 -4.19
N GLY A 151 39.03 -8.34 -4.63
CA GLY A 151 38.82 -7.88 -6.01
C GLY A 151 37.43 -8.16 -6.58
N LYS A 152 36.69 -7.09 -6.86
CA LYS A 152 35.38 -7.03 -7.56
C LYS A 152 35.21 -8.02 -8.74
N ALA A 153 34.03 -8.62 -8.87
CA ALA A 153 33.10 -8.48 -10.02
C ALA A 153 32.16 -9.69 -10.18
N ALA A 154 30.94 -9.40 -10.61
CA ALA A 154 29.85 -10.32 -10.88
C ALA A 154 30.20 -11.42 -11.91
N GLY A 155 29.67 -12.63 -11.75
CA GLY A 155 29.74 -13.66 -12.78
C GLY A 155 29.07 -14.99 -12.42
N LYS A 156 27.91 -15.24 -13.05
CA LYS A 156 27.14 -16.51 -13.08
C LYS A 156 28.04 -17.75 -13.24
N LYS A 157 27.79 -18.83 -12.50
CA LYS A 157 28.39 -20.17 -12.76
C LYS A 157 27.38 -21.32 -12.66
N PRO A 158 27.63 -22.45 -13.38
CA PRO A 158 26.62 -23.29 -13.99
C PRO A 158 26.33 -24.59 -13.20
N LEU A 159 25.17 -25.19 -13.49
CA LEU A 159 24.75 -26.49 -12.96
C LEU A 159 25.64 -27.63 -13.50
N ALA A 160 26.14 -28.48 -12.60
CA ALA A 160 26.70 -29.78 -12.92
C ALA A 160 26.02 -30.92 -12.14
N LYS A 161 25.92 -32.07 -12.81
CA LYS A 161 25.04 -33.22 -12.60
C LYS A 161 25.26 -34.03 -11.30
N GLY A 162 24.14 -34.49 -10.73
CA GLY A 162 23.83 -35.93 -10.61
C GLY A 162 24.38 -36.72 -9.42
N GLY A 163 23.58 -36.84 -8.36
CA GLY A 163 23.72 -37.90 -7.35
C GLY A 163 22.99 -37.58 -6.03
N VAL A 164 21.89 -38.30 -5.74
CA VAL A 164 21.09 -38.12 -4.52
C VAL A 164 21.84 -38.73 -3.33
N ARG A 165 22.50 -37.90 -2.49
CA ARG A 165 23.05 -38.34 -1.20
C ARG A 165 21.95 -38.24 -0.12
N LYS A 166 21.77 -39.33 0.63
CA LYS A 166 20.77 -39.47 1.70
C LYS A 166 21.11 -38.56 2.88
N TYR A 167 20.17 -37.72 3.27
CA TYR A 167 20.32 -36.74 4.35
C TYR A 167 20.50 -37.44 5.70
N VAL A 168 21.50 -36.98 6.48
CA VAL A 168 21.74 -37.40 7.86
C VAL A 168 21.53 -36.17 8.76
N PRO A 169 20.48 -36.15 9.61
CA PRO A 169 20.22 -35.03 10.50
C PRO A 169 21.43 -34.73 11.40
N PRO A 170 21.85 -33.46 11.53
CA PRO A 170 22.98 -33.10 12.37
C PRO A 170 22.66 -33.41 13.83
N ARG A 171 23.60 -34.08 14.50
CA ARG A 171 23.49 -34.38 15.93
C ARG A 171 23.75 -33.10 16.70
N LEU A 172 22.68 -32.48 17.23
CA LEU A 172 22.81 -31.37 18.16
C LEU A 172 23.46 -31.88 19.45
N VAL A 173 24.68 -31.42 19.71
CA VAL A 173 25.33 -31.59 21.00
C VAL A 173 24.94 -30.38 21.85
N PRO A 174 24.53 -30.58 23.12
CA PRO A 174 24.25 -29.45 24.01
C PRO A 174 25.47 -28.52 24.09
N VAL A 175 25.26 -27.27 23.70
CA VAL A 175 26.25 -26.20 23.86
C VAL A 175 25.98 -25.53 25.21
N HIS A 176 27.01 -25.43 26.05
CA HIS A 176 26.90 -24.73 27.33
C HIS A 176 26.77 -23.22 27.06
N TYR A 177 25.70 -22.61 27.53
CA TYR A 177 25.56 -21.16 27.54
C TYR A 177 26.07 -20.63 28.88
N ASP A 178 27.12 -19.82 28.85
CA ASP A 178 27.64 -19.12 30.02
C ASP A 178 26.72 -17.95 30.38
N GLU A 179 25.56 -18.27 30.95
CA GLU A 179 24.65 -17.25 31.47
C GLU A 179 25.33 -16.50 32.62
N THR A 180 25.43 -15.18 32.48
CA THR A 180 25.90 -14.33 33.58
C THR A 180 24.89 -14.36 34.73
N ALA A 181 25.35 -14.19 35.98
CA ALA A 181 24.47 -14.20 37.16
C ALA A 181 23.31 -13.20 37.03
N ALA A 182 23.56 -12.05 36.41
CA ALA A 182 22.54 -11.02 36.16
C ALA A 182 21.46 -11.45 35.15
N GLU A 183 21.79 -12.29 34.17
CA GLU A 183 20.80 -12.80 33.20
C GLU A 183 19.91 -13.88 33.81
N ARG A 184 20.46 -14.71 34.70
CA ARG A 184 19.67 -15.71 35.46
C ARG A 184 18.63 -15.05 36.34
N GLU A 185 19.03 -14.01 37.07
CA GLU A 185 18.11 -13.24 37.92
C GLU A 185 16.99 -12.59 37.10
N LYS A 186 17.32 -11.98 35.95
CA LYS A 186 16.32 -11.41 35.04
C LYS A 186 15.33 -12.45 34.53
N LYS A 187 15.81 -13.63 34.11
CA LYS A 187 14.94 -14.72 33.64
C LYS A 187 14.01 -15.23 34.75
N VAL A 188 14.52 -15.39 35.97
CA VAL A 188 13.70 -15.79 37.13
C VAL A 188 12.63 -14.74 37.43
N LEU A 189 13.00 -13.45 37.42
CA LEU A 189 12.06 -12.35 37.63
C LEU A 189 11.00 -12.28 36.52
N GLU A 190 11.36 -12.48 35.26
CA GLU A 190 10.40 -12.52 34.16
C GLU A 190 9.45 -13.72 34.26
N GLN A 191 9.96 -14.90 34.62
CA GLN A 191 9.13 -16.08 34.86
C GLN A 191 8.19 -15.86 36.05
N ALA A 192 8.66 -15.25 37.13
CA ALA A 192 7.85 -14.92 38.29
C ALA A 192 6.74 -13.90 37.94
N LYS A 193 7.06 -12.87 37.14
CA LYS A 193 6.09 -11.91 36.61
C LYS A 193 5.05 -12.58 35.72
N LYS A 194 5.46 -13.46 34.80
CA LYS A 194 4.54 -14.22 33.94
C LYS A 194 3.64 -15.14 34.77
N ARG A 195 4.16 -15.79 35.81
CA ARG A 195 3.38 -16.62 36.74
C ARG A 195 2.40 -15.80 37.56
N ALA A 196 2.80 -14.63 38.04
CA ALA A 196 1.90 -13.71 38.73
C ALA A 196 0.77 -13.23 37.81
N LEU A 197 1.09 -12.82 36.58
CA LEU A 197 0.10 -12.38 35.59
C LEU A 197 -0.81 -13.51 35.08
N SER A 198 -0.36 -14.76 35.17
CA SER A 198 -1.17 -15.95 34.87
C SER A 198 -1.86 -16.55 36.11
N SER A 199 -1.76 -15.89 37.27
CA SER A 199 -2.49 -16.31 38.46
C SER A 199 -4.00 -16.10 38.27
N SER A 200 -4.80 -17.00 38.84
CA SER A 200 -6.27 -17.02 38.71
C SER A 200 -6.92 -15.67 39.04
N VAL A 201 -6.41 -14.97 40.06
CA VAL A 201 -6.95 -13.67 40.50
C VAL A 201 -6.79 -12.59 39.44
N ILE A 202 -5.63 -12.51 38.79
CA ILE A 202 -5.38 -11.51 37.74
C ILE A 202 -6.15 -11.86 36.46
N ARG A 203 -6.37 -13.16 36.20
CA ARG A 203 -7.18 -13.61 35.07
C ARG A 203 -8.66 -13.24 35.25
N GLU A 204 -9.23 -13.49 36.43
CA GLU A 204 -10.61 -13.17 36.77
C GLU A 204 -10.87 -11.66 36.72
N LEU A 205 -9.97 -10.85 37.29
CA LEU A 205 -10.04 -9.40 37.19
C LEU A 205 -10.01 -8.93 35.74
N LYS A 206 -9.14 -9.50 34.90
CA LYS A 206 -9.07 -9.14 33.48
C LYS A 206 -10.36 -9.51 32.74
N GLU A 207 -10.96 -10.66 33.03
CA GLU A 207 -12.22 -11.12 32.43
C GLU A 207 -13.37 -10.18 32.81
N GLN A 208 -13.50 -9.78 34.09
CA GLN A 208 -14.56 -8.88 34.57
C GLN A 208 -14.56 -7.48 33.92
N PHE A 209 -13.38 -6.95 33.55
CA PHE A 209 -13.25 -5.63 32.93
C PHE A 209 -13.09 -5.69 31.40
N SER A 210 -13.07 -6.88 30.80
CA SER A 210 -12.95 -7.04 29.35
C SER A 210 -14.32 -7.28 28.70
N GLU A 211 -14.63 -6.53 27.64
CA GLU A 211 -15.81 -6.77 26.79
C GLU A 211 -15.58 -7.88 25.74
N ALA A 212 -14.46 -8.62 25.85
CA ALA A 212 -14.12 -9.69 24.92
C ALA A 212 -15.00 -10.93 25.21
N PRO A 213 -15.46 -11.65 24.17
CA PRO A 213 -16.23 -12.88 24.37
C PRO A 213 -15.39 -13.96 25.06
N GLU A 214 -16.03 -14.76 25.92
CA GLU A 214 -15.37 -15.83 26.66
C GLU A 214 -14.90 -16.98 25.74
N GLU A 215 -13.66 -17.43 25.94
CA GLU A 215 -13.11 -18.58 25.21
C GLU A 215 -13.51 -19.89 25.89
N ILE A 216 -14.53 -20.58 25.38
CA ILE A 216 -14.88 -21.94 25.79
C ILE A 216 -13.89 -22.92 25.12
N ARG A 217 -12.91 -23.41 25.87
CA ARG A 217 -11.95 -24.43 25.39
C ARG A 217 -12.45 -25.84 25.68
N GLU A 218 -13.10 -26.48 24.73
CA GLU A 218 -13.33 -27.93 24.78
C GLU A 218 -12.04 -28.68 24.40
N GLY A 219 -11.26 -29.09 25.39
CA GLY A 219 -10.03 -29.84 25.16
C GLY A 219 -9.63 -30.71 26.33
N ARG A 220 -9.78 -32.03 26.20
CA ARG A 220 -9.18 -33.03 27.10
C ARG A 220 -7.67 -33.07 26.89
N TYR A 221 -6.94 -32.20 27.56
CA TYR A 221 -5.48 -32.26 27.66
C TYR A 221 -5.09 -32.82 29.03
N LEU A 222 -4.15 -33.77 29.07
CA LEU A 222 -3.63 -34.38 30.31
C LEU A 222 -3.02 -33.34 31.29
N HIS A 223 -2.62 -32.17 30.77
CA HIS A 223 -2.09 -31.05 31.55
C HIS A 223 -3.19 -30.12 32.12
N ALA A 224 -4.41 -30.15 31.55
CA ALA A 224 -5.53 -29.34 32.04
C ALA A 224 -6.15 -29.94 33.33
N THR A 225 -6.12 -31.27 33.47
CA THR A 225 -6.57 -31.99 34.67
C THR A 225 -5.84 -31.59 35.95
N ARG A 226 -4.59 -31.11 35.84
CA ARG A 226 -3.81 -30.69 37.01
C ARG A 226 -4.22 -29.30 37.51
N GLN A 227 -4.62 -28.41 36.59
CA GLN A 227 -5.14 -27.09 36.92
C GLN A 227 -6.56 -27.18 37.48
N SER A 228 -7.42 -28.02 36.91
CA SER A 228 -8.79 -28.19 37.41
C SER A 228 -8.83 -28.76 38.84
N GLN A 229 -7.93 -29.69 39.17
CA GLN A 229 -7.83 -30.25 40.53
C GLN A 229 -7.32 -29.23 41.56
N GLU A 230 -6.44 -28.30 41.16
CA GLU A 230 -5.97 -27.23 42.04
C GLU A 230 -7.04 -26.16 42.28
N ASP A 231 -7.91 -25.93 41.29
CA ASP A 231 -9.04 -25.00 41.40
C ASP A 231 -10.21 -25.60 42.23
N GLU A 232 -10.44 -26.91 42.19
CA GLU A 232 -11.47 -27.61 42.98
C GLU A 232 -11.13 -27.73 44.48
N HIS A 233 -9.85 -27.59 44.86
CA HIS A 233 -9.38 -27.70 46.25
C HIS A 233 -9.24 -26.34 46.97
N ARG A 234 -9.66 -25.23 46.37
CA ARG A 234 -9.76 -23.90 46.98
C ARG A 234 -11.18 -23.57 47.40
#